data_AF-A0A940ZU03-F1
#
_entry.id   AF-A0A940ZU03-F1
#
_cell.length_a   1.000
_cell.length_b   1.000
_cell.length_c   1.000
_cell.angle_alpha   90.00
_cell.angle_beta   90.00
_cell.angle_gamma   90.00
#
_symmetry.space_group_name_H-M   'P 1'
#
loop_
_entity.id
_entity.type
_entity.pdbx_description
1 polymer ?
#
loop_
_entity_poly.entity_id
_entity_poly.type
_entity_poly.pdbx_seq_one_letter_code
_entity_poly.pdbx_strand_id
1 'polypeptide(L)'
;IGNIHPFMNQFMKKTVFDSSTEIRELISEVNNKYTRERAMLFFQGLDYSKFKEGVDPMMVIQLLTWAAEGSANQVLQKEMMVIGSNQISPDFNEVIQLYLTYVEMFRKNFYKEEYI
;
A
#
# COMPACT_ATOMS: atom_id res chain seq x y z
N ILE A 1 -15.04 -10.44 8.07
CA ILE A 1 -14.50 -11.16 6.89
C ILE A 1 -13.36 -12.03 7.41
N GLY A 2 -13.68 -13.27 7.76
CA GLY A 2 -12.87 -14.10 8.65
C GLY A 2 -12.16 -15.24 7.93
N ASN A 3 -10.93 -15.51 8.36
CA ASN A 3 -10.30 -16.83 8.48
C ASN A 3 -10.32 -17.83 7.30
N ILE A 4 -10.52 -17.40 6.06
CA ILE A 4 -10.29 -18.26 4.90
C ILE A 4 -8.78 -18.20 4.59
N HIS A 5 -8.03 -19.20 5.07
CA HIS A 5 -6.56 -19.41 4.92
C HIS A 5 -5.63 -18.68 5.91
N PRO A 6 -5.57 -19.11 7.19
CA PRO A 6 -4.63 -18.57 8.19
C PRO A 6 -3.16 -18.73 7.77
N PHE A 7 -2.81 -19.85 7.13
CA PHE A 7 -1.46 -20.10 6.62
C PHE A 7 -1.11 -19.24 5.40
N MET A 8 -2.09 -18.87 4.57
CA MET A 8 -1.84 -17.96 3.45
C MET A 8 -1.54 -16.55 3.96
N ASN A 9 -2.30 -16.07 4.94
CA ASN A 9 -1.97 -14.80 5.59
C ASN A 9 -0.58 -14.85 6.21
N GLN A 10 -0.27 -15.86 7.03
CA GLN A 10 1.05 -15.98 7.64
C GLN A 10 2.19 -16.12 6.62
N PHE A 11 1.95 -16.83 5.51
CA PHE A 11 2.86 -16.92 4.38
C PHE A 11 3.09 -15.53 3.79
N MET A 12 2.04 -14.84 3.32
CA MET A 12 2.11 -13.50 2.73
C MET A 12 2.82 -12.50 3.65
N LYS A 13 2.55 -12.55 4.96
CA LYS A 13 3.28 -11.74 5.95
C LYS A 13 4.78 -12.05 5.90
N LYS A 14 5.17 -13.33 5.98
CA LYS A 14 6.59 -13.71 5.88
C LYS A 14 7.22 -13.33 4.55
N THR A 15 6.54 -13.53 3.43
CA THR A 15 7.09 -13.29 2.09
C THR A 15 7.32 -11.80 1.80
N VAL A 16 6.42 -10.92 2.26
CA VAL A 16 6.60 -9.46 2.14
C VAL A 16 7.81 -8.97 2.95
N PHE A 17 8.14 -9.66 4.04
CA PHE A 17 9.20 -9.28 4.97
C PHE A 17 10.45 -10.16 4.89
N ASP A 18 10.46 -11.11 3.95
CA ASP A 18 11.63 -11.94 3.65
C ASP A 18 12.71 -11.05 3.00
N SER A 19 13.94 -11.22 3.44
CA SER A 19 15.11 -10.45 2.99
C SER A 19 15.83 -11.10 1.82
N SER A 20 15.41 -12.29 1.37
CA SER A 20 15.99 -12.94 0.21
C SER A 20 15.64 -12.19 -1.10
N THR A 21 16.68 -11.86 -1.87
CA THR A 21 16.58 -11.13 -3.15
C THR A 21 15.73 -11.87 -4.18
N GLU A 22 15.82 -13.19 -4.24
CA GLU A 22 15.08 -14.03 -5.20
C GLU A 22 13.56 -14.02 -4.96
N ILE A 23 13.15 -14.03 -3.69
CA ILE A 23 11.72 -13.95 -3.32
C ILE A 23 11.17 -12.55 -3.61
N ARG A 24 11.95 -11.50 -3.36
CA ARG A 24 11.58 -10.12 -3.67
C ARG A 24 11.42 -9.87 -5.16
N GLU A 25 12.32 -10.40 -5.98
CA GLU A 25 12.25 -10.29 -7.44
C GLU A 25 11.04 -11.04 -7.99
N LEU A 26 10.78 -12.27 -7.53
CA LEU A 26 9.61 -13.05 -7.93
C LEU A 26 8.29 -12.37 -7.54
N ILE A 27 8.20 -11.83 -6.31
CA ILE A 27 7.02 -11.06 -5.88
C ILE A 27 6.87 -9.78 -6.69
N SER A 28 7.97 -9.07 -6.95
CA SER A 28 7.96 -7.86 -7.78
C SER A 28 7.47 -8.17 -9.21
N GLU A 29 7.92 -9.28 -9.80
CA GLU A 29 7.53 -9.70 -11.14
C GLU A 29 6.05 -10.12 -11.20
N VAL A 30 5.59 -10.90 -10.22
CA VAL A 30 4.17 -11.28 -10.08
C VAL A 30 3.30 -10.04 -9.85
N ASN A 31 3.69 -9.15 -8.93
CA ASN A 31 2.96 -7.90 -8.71
C ASN A 31 2.94 -7.05 -9.98
N ASN A 32 4.07 -6.83 -10.64
CA ASN A 32 4.13 -6.02 -11.86
C ASN A 32 3.28 -6.59 -13.01
N LYS A 33 3.26 -7.92 -13.16
CA LYS A 33 2.47 -8.62 -14.20
C LYS A 33 0.97 -8.49 -13.97
N TYR A 34 0.49 -8.54 -12.72
CA TYR A 34 -0.94 -8.47 -12.41
C TYR A 34 -1.44 -7.06 -12.08
N THR A 35 -0.56 -6.14 -11.68
CA THR A 35 -0.95 -4.80 -11.22
C THR A 35 -1.31 -3.91 -12.39
N ARG A 36 -0.59 -3.93 -13.51
CA ARG A 36 -0.77 -2.89 -14.54
C ARG A 36 -2.13 -2.97 -15.25
N GLU A 37 -2.56 -4.16 -15.68
CA GLU A 37 -3.87 -4.33 -16.35
C GLU A 37 -5.05 -4.21 -15.38
N ARG A 38 -4.94 -4.78 -14.17
CA ARG A 38 -6.02 -4.72 -13.17
C ARG A 38 -6.14 -3.35 -12.51
N ALA A 39 -5.03 -2.63 -12.31
CA ALA A 39 -5.05 -1.26 -11.81
C ALA A 39 -5.71 -0.34 -12.84
N MET A 40 -5.42 -0.48 -14.14
CA MET A 40 -6.13 0.28 -15.18
C MET A 40 -7.65 0.05 -15.14
N LEU A 41 -8.11 -1.20 -15.00
CA LEU A 41 -9.53 -1.51 -14.86
C LEU A 41 -10.14 -0.95 -13.56
N PHE A 42 -9.41 -1.01 -12.45
CA PHE A 42 -9.83 -0.42 -11.17
C PHE A 42 -9.97 1.11 -11.28
N PHE A 43 -9.02 1.76 -11.97
CA PHE A 43 -9.02 3.20 -12.17
C PHE A 43 -10.13 3.66 -13.14
N GLN A 44 -10.57 2.84 -14.10
CA GLN A 44 -11.68 3.21 -14.99
C GLN A 44 -13.00 3.48 -14.25
N GLY A 45 -13.21 2.89 -13.07
CA GLY A 45 -14.41 3.10 -12.25
C GLY A 45 -14.34 4.29 -11.29
N LEU A 46 -13.23 5.04 -11.26
CA LEU A 46 -13.07 6.17 -10.35
C LEU A 46 -13.78 7.42 -10.85
N ASP A 47 -14.43 8.12 -9.93
CA ASP A 47 -15.03 9.41 -10.21
C ASP A 47 -13.96 10.51 -10.13
N TYR A 48 -13.40 10.83 -11.30
CA TYR A 48 -12.38 11.87 -11.45
C TYR A 48 -12.92 13.29 -11.30
N SER A 49 -14.25 13.49 -11.30
CA SER A 49 -14.83 14.83 -11.19
C SER A 49 -14.63 15.47 -9.81
N LYS A 50 -14.26 14.65 -8.81
CA LYS A 50 -14.03 15.06 -7.42
C LYS A 50 -12.71 15.80 -7.20
N PHE A 51 -11.74 15.65 -8.11
CA PHE A 51 -10.45 16.30 -7.98
C PHE A 51 -10.54 17.80 -8.32
N LYS A 52 -9.75 18.63 -7.64
CA LYS A 52 -9.66 20.08 -7.91
C LYS A 52 -9.22 20.33 -9.36
N GLU A 53 -9.62 21.48 -9.90
CA GLU A 53 -9.14 21.90 -11.22
C GLU A 53 -7.61 22.01 -11.24
N GLY A 54 -6.98 21.51 -12.32
CA GLY A 54 -5.53 21.47 -12.46
C GLY A 54 -4.82 20.32 -11.72
N VAL A 55 -5.54 19.50 -10.95
CA VAL A 55 -4.99 18.27 -10.36
C VAL A 55 -5.09 17.14 -11.37
N ASP A 56 -3.97 16.47 -11.67
CA ASP A 56 -3.95 15.22 -12.40
C ASP A 56 -4.26 14.05 -11.45
N PRO A 57 -5.42 13.37 -11.58
CA PRO A 57 -5.77 12.25 -10.72
C PRO A 57 -4.79 11.09 -10.78
N MET A 58 -4.13 10.87 -11.92
CA MET A 58 -3.16 9.79 -12.07
C MET A 58 -1.91 10.04 -11.22
N MET A 59 -1.49 11.30 -11.08
CA MET A 59 -0.42 11.67 -10.16
C MET A 59 -0.82 11.40 -8.70
N VAL A 60 -2.06 11.70 -8.32
CA VAL A 60 -2.55 11.44 -6.95
C VAL A 60 -2.62 9.94 -6.66
N ILE A 61 -3.07 9.14 -7.63
CA ILE A 61 -3.08 7.67 -7.55
C ILE A 61 -1.65 7.12 -7.43
N GLN A 62 -0.68 7.69 -8.15
CA GLN A 62 0.72 7.32 -8.01
C GLN A 62 1.26 7.64 -6.60
N LEU A 63 0.91 8.80 -6.04
CA LEU A 63 1.24 9.17 -4.67
C LEU A 63 0.63 8.21 -3.64
N LEU A 64 -0.63 7.79 -3.84
CA LEU A 64 -1.28 6.76 -3.01
C LEU A 64 -0.53 5.43 -3.07
N THR A 65 -0.02 5.04 -4.24
CA THR A 65 0.76 3.81 -4.40
C THR A 65 2.07 3.89 -3.61
N TRP A 66 2.82 4.98 -3.75
CA TRP A 66 4.04 5.20 -2.97
C TRP A 66 3.79 5.31 -1.47
N ALA A 67 2.67 5.90 -1.05
CA ALA A 67 2.31 5.98 0.35
C ALA A 67 2.05 4.59 0.96
N ALA A 68 1.44 3.66 0.21
CA ALA A 68 1.23 2.29 0.66
C ALA A 68 2.57 1.56 0.87
N GLU A 69 3.48 1.65 -0.11
CA GLU A 69 4.83 1.07 -0.03
C GLU A 69 5.65 1.70 1.11
N GLY A 70 5.63 3.04 1.21
CA GLY A 70 6.32 3.80 2.24
C GLY A 70 5.81 3.46 3.65
N SER A 71 4.50 3.29 3.82
CA SER A 71 3.91 2.92 5.11
C SER A 71 4.38 1.54 5.59
N ALA A 72 4.44 0.56 4.69
CA ALA A 72 4.96 -0.77 5.02
C ALA A 72 6.45 -0.72 5.40
N ASN A 73 7.26 -0.01 4.62
CA ASN A 73 8.69 0.16 4.87
C ASN A 73 8.98 0.89 6.19
N GLN A 74 8.19 1.91 6.53
CA GLN A 74 8.39 2.68 7.75
C GLN A 74 8.10 1.85 9.01
N VAL A 75 7.00 1.09 9.02
CA VAL A 75 6.68 0.19 10.15
C VAL A 75 7.74 -0.90 10.28
N LEU A 76 8.19 -1.46 9.16
CA LEU A 76 9.29 -2.43 9.15
C LEU A 76 10.58 -1.89 9.74
N GLN A 77 11.02 -0.72 9.31
CA GLN A 77 12.24 -0.08 9.81
C GLN A 77 12.14 0.22 11.30
N LYS A 78 10.98 0.70 11.75
CA LYS A 78 10.70 0.95 13.17
C LYS A 78 10.85 -0.34 14.00
N GLU A 79 10.28 -1.46 13.54
CA GLU A 79 10.39 -2.74 14.26
C GLU A 79 11.82 -3.30 14.25
N MET A 80 12.54 -3.17 13.13
CA MET A 80 13.95 -3.54 13.04
C MET A 80 14.82 -2.79 14.07
N MET A 81 14.53 -1.51 14.31
CA MET A 81 15.25 -0.70 15.30
C MET A 81 14.91 -1.08 16.76
N VAL A 82 13.73 -1.64 17.03
CA VAL A 82 13.23 -1.90 18.39
C VAL A 82 13.49 -3.34 18.86
N ILE A 83 13.31 -4.34 17.98
CA ILE A 83 13.24 -5.76 18.37
C ILE A 83 14.52 -6.53 17.98
N GLY A 84 15.36 -5.96 17.10
CA GLY A 84 16.45 -6.70 16.45
C GLY A 84 15.93 -7.68 15.39
N SER A 85 16.79 -8.10 14.45
CA SER A 85 16.39 -8.75 13.19
C SER A 85 15.64 -10.10 13.31
N ASN A 86 15.62 -10.74 14.48
CA ASN A 86 15.23 -12.15 14.59
C ASN A 86 13.75 -12.40 14.96
N GLN A 87 12.94 -11.36 15.20
CA GLN A 87 11.52 -11.49 15.53
C GLN A 87 10.64 -10.38 14.92
N ILE A 88 10.90 -9.98 13.67
CA ILE A 88 10.10 -8.96 12.99
C ILE A 88 8.72 -9.57 12.64
N SER A 89 7.67 -9.03 13.24
CA SER A 89 6.28 -9.41 12.94
C SER A 89 5.45 -8.14 12.75
N PRO A 90 5.45 -7.56 11.54
CA PRO A 90 4.87 -6.24 11.31
C PRO A 90 3.41 -6.20 11.69
N ASP A 91 3.08 -5.23 12.54
CA ASP A 91 1.67 -4.93 12.79
C ASP A 91 1.06 -4.31 11.53
N PHE A 92 0.40 -5.17 10.75
CA PHE A 92 -0.35 -4.74 9.56
C PHE A 92 -1.41 -3.71 9.89
N ASN A 93 -1.94 -3.68 11.12
CA ASN A 93 -2.87 -2.62 11.50
C ASN A 93 -2.14 -1.26 11.55
N GLU A 94 -0.91 -1.21 12.05
CA GLU A 94 -0.11 0.03 12.04
C GLU A 94 0.15 0.52 10.60
N VAL A 95 0.50 -0.40 9.68
CA VAL A 95 0.70 -0.09 8.26
C VAL A 95 -0.58 0.49 7.64
N ILE A 96 -1.72 -0.15 7.88
CA ILE A 96 -3.02 0.30 7.34
C ILE A 96 -3.40 1.67 7.90
N GLN A 97 -3.25 1.89 9.21
CA GLN A 97 -3.59 3.17 9.84
C GLN A 97 -2.72 4.32 9.32
N LEU A 98 -1.41 4.07 9.14
CA LEU A 98 -0.51 5.07 8.56
C LEU A 98 -0.91 5.38 7.11
N TYR A 99 -1.20 4.35 6.30
CA TYR A 99 -1.66 4.54 4.94
C TYR A 99 -2.96 5.34 4.86
N LEU A 100 -3.96 5.04 5.71
CA LEU A 100 -5.23 5.78 5.76
C LEU A 100 -5.03 7.25 6.14
N THR A 101 -4.00 7.56 6.95
CA THR A 101 -3.64 8.94 7.28
C THR A 101 -3.16 9.70 6.05
N TYR A 102 -2.33 9.07 5.19
CA TYR A 102 -1.93 9.64 3.91
C TYR A 102 -3.11 9.79 2.95
N VAL A 103 -4.01 8.80 2.89
CA VAL A 103 -5.23 8.85 2.07
C VAL A 103 -6.08 10.07 2.45
N GLU A 104 -6.33 10.29 3.74
CA GLU A 104 -7.10 11.45 4.21
C GLU A 104 -6.37 12.77 3.92
N MET A 105 -5.05 12.81 4.06
CA MET A 105 -4.26 13.98 3.69
C MET A 105 -4.41 14.29 2.20
N PHE A 106 -4.30 13.29 1.33
CA PHE A 106 -4.48 13.47 -0.11
C PHE A 106 -5.91 13.87 -0.46
N ARG A 107 -6.93 13.27 0.17
CA ARG A 107 -8.33 13.65 0.00
C ARG A 107 -8.54 15.13 0.30
N LYS A 108 -8.08 15.60 1.47
CA LYS A 108 -8.20 17.02 1.88
C LYS A 108 -7.46 18.00 0.98
N ASN A 109 -6.34 17.58 0.39
CA ASN A 109 -5.52 18.47 -0.43
C ASN A 109 -5.93 18.49 -1.91
N PHE A 110 -6.37 17.36 -2.46
CA PHE A 110 -6.57 17.20 -3.91
C PHE A 110 -8.03 17.10 -4.35
N TYR A 111 -9.00 16.87 -3.43
CA TYR A 111 -10.42 16.90 -3.78
C TYR A 111 -11.00 18.31 -3.61
N LYS A 112 -12.03 18.63 -4.40
CA LYS A 112 -12.79 19.87 -4.20
C LYS A 112 -13.46 19.85 -2.82
N GLU A 113 -13.67 21.04 -2.25
CA GLU A 113 -14.14 21.20 -0.88
C GLU A 113 -15.51 20.55 -0.64
N GLU A 114 -16.39 20.55 -1.66
CA GLU A 114 -17.70 19.90 -1.58
C GLU A 114 -17.65 18.36 -1.46
N TYR A 115 -16.48 17.74 -1.63
CA TYR A 115 -16.26 16.29 -1.52
C TYR A 115 -15.39 15.89 -0.32
N ILE A 116 -15.02 16.83 0.54
CA ILE A 116 -14.24 16.61 1.78
C ILE A 116 -15.18 16.40 2.97
#